data_AF-A0A942MMT9-F1
#
_entry.id   AF-A0A942MMT9-F1
#
_cell.length_a   1.000
_cell.length_b   1.000
_cell.length_c   1.000
_cell.angle_alpha   90.00
_cell.angle_beta   90.00
_cell.angle_gamma   90.00
#
_symmetry.space_group_name_H-M   'P 1'
#
loop_
_entity.id
_entity.type
_entity.pdbx_description
1 polymer ?
#
loop_
_entity_poly.entity_id
_entity_poly.type
_entity_poly.pdbx_seq_one_letter_code
_entity_poly.pdbx_strand_id
1 'polypeptide(L)'
;MKHKHFLFVLFLILISIESHSQEKILRDRFEDAFKEVSENKLTLRFFNAINGKGIPNANVNIEKIGDFTTDDEGAASFPVPEEDGVYNVSFRAAKYISSDFTIEIMAGTIFFNRYSISPQLDIRHLRVVVDWDEEPRDIDAHFIKTNGYHISYRDMKTTADGVGTLDRDDVDSYGPETITIKEISNNTSYEYFIHDYSNQSHYSSTKLSQSKATVKVFGEGKLLNVFQIPLNQKGTVWHVFKIEQGAIVEVKKISNE
;
A
#
# COMPACT_ATOMS: atom_id res chain seq x y z
N MET A 1 -14.00 13.77 -38.01
CA MET A 1 -13.74 14.75 -36.93
C MET A 1 -14.82 14.61 -35.86
N LYS A 2 -14.54 13.87 -34.79
CA LYS A 2 -15.41 13.82 -33.60
C LYS A 2 -14.68 14.56 -32.49
N HIS A 3 -15.20 15.71 -32.08
CA HIS A 3 -14.70 16.48 -30.94
C HIS A 3 -14.93 15.68 -29.66
N LYS A 4 -13.86 15.20 -29.02
CA LYS A 4 -13.90 14.80 -27.61
C LYS A 4 -13.81 16.09 -26.79
N HIS A 5 -14.85 16.38 -26.01
CA HIS A 5 -14.83 17.45 -25.02
C HIS A 5 -13.84 17.07 -23.92
N PHE A 6 -12.75 17.83 -23.83
CA PHE A 6 -11.73 17.68 -22.79
C PHE A 6 -12.24 18.40 -21.55
N LEU A 7 -12.59 17.65 -20.50
CA LEU A 7 -12.94 18.22 -19.21
C LEU A 7 -11.62 18.66 -18.54
N PHE A 8 -11.35 19.96 -18.55
CA PHE A 8 -10.20 20.56 -17.88
C PHE A 8 -10.48 20.54 -16.37
N VAL A 9 -9.94 19.57 -15.63
CA VAL A 9 -9.99 19.59 -14.16
C VAL A 9 -8.87 20.54 -13.70
N LEU A 10 -9.24 21.79 -13.47
CA LEU A 10 -8.37 22.78 -12.83
C LEU A 10 -8.45 22.55 -11.31
N PHE A 11 -7.46 21.86 -10.74
CA PHE A 11 -7.38 21.67 -9.29
C PHE A 11 -6.66 22.88 -8.68
N LEU A 12 -7.43 23.82 -8.12
CA LEU A 12 -6.92 24.93 -7.31
C LEU A 12 -6.65 24.40 -5.90
N ILE A 13 -5.39 24.16 -5.56
CA ILE A 13 -5.00 23.72 -4.21
C ILE A 13 -4.74 24.96 -3.35
N LEU A 14 -5.60 25.14 -2.34
CA LEU A 14 -5.33 25.96 -1.17
C LEU A 14 -4.21 25.26 -0.38
N ILE A 15 -3.02 25.85 -0.35
CA ILE A 15 -1.85 25.31 0.35
C ILE A 15 -2.11 25.39 1.86
N SER A 16 -2.59 24.29 2.44
CA SER A 16 -2.45 24.00 3.87
C SER A 16 -1.03 23.48 4.14
N ILE A 17 -0.54 23.69 5.36
CA ILE A 17 0.81 23.31 5.79
C ILE A 17 0.95 21.78 5.66
N GLU A 18 1.61 21.33 4.60
CA GLU A 18 1.87 19.92 4.31
C GLU A 18 3.31 19.54 4.69
N SER A 19 3.52 18.27 5.07
CA SER A 19 4.84 17.74 5.34
C SER A 19 5.64 17.53 4.03
N HIS A 20 6.96 17.43 4.12
CA HIS A 20 7.82 17.23 2.94
C HIS A 20 7.49 15.95 2.14
N SER A 21 6.98 14.90 2.82
CA SER A 21 6.51 13.69 2.14
C SER A 21 5.25 13.96 1.32
N GLN A 22 4.30 14.74 1.85
CA GLN A 22 3.06 15.10 1.15
C GLN A 22 3.32 15.97 -0.07
N GLU A 23 4.18 16.99 0.03
CA GLU A 23 4.58 17.80 -1.12
C GLU A 23 5.17 16.93 -2.24
N LYS A 24 6.00 15.94 -1.89
CA LYS A 24 6.56 15.00 -2.87
C LYS A 24 5.48 14.14 -3.50
N ILE A 25 4.53 13.61 -2.72
CA ILE A 25 3.46 12.76 -3.23
C ILE A 25 2.55 13.55 -4.17
N LEU A 26 2.18 14.78 -3.83
CA LEU A 26 1.41 15.65 -4.72
C LEU A 26 2.16 15.96 -6.02
N ARG A 27 3.48 16.24 -5.93
CA ARG A 27 4.32 16.43 -7.12
C ARG A 27 4.31 15.18 -8.00
N ASP A 28 4.56 14.01 -7.41
CA ASP A 28 4.56 12.73 -8.09
C ASP A 28 3.22 12.49 -8.82
N ARG A 29 2.08 12.77 -8.17
CA ARG A 29 0.75 12.61 -8.77
C ARG A 29 0.49 13.60 -9.90
N PHE A 30 0.94 14.84 -9.75
CA PHE A 30 0.84 15.83 -10.82
C PHE A 30 1.66 15.40 -12.03
N GLU A 31 2.89 14.91 -11.83
CA GLU A 31 3.72 14.36 -12.90
C GLU A 31 3.05 13.15 -13.58
N ASP A 32 2.46 12.24 -12.80
CA ASP A 32 1.77 11.06 -13.32
C ASP A 32 0.55 11.46 -14.18
N ALA A 33 -0.30 12.36 -13.67
CA ALA A 33 -1.46 12.86 -14.39
C ALA A 33 -1.05 13.65 -15.65
N PHE A 34 0.05 14.41 -15.58
CA PHE A 34 0.59 15.10 -16.74
C PHE A 34 1.03 14.10 -17.81
N LYS A 35 1.81 13.06 -17.46
CA LYS A 35 2.23 11.99 -18.39
C LYS A 35 1.04 11.26 -19.01
N GLU A 36 -0.01 11.00 -18.23
CA GLU A 36 -1.25 10.39 -18.74
C GLU A 36 -1.88 11.25 -19.84
N VAL A 37 -2.00 12.56 -19.60
CA VAL A 37 -2.64 13.49 -20.54
C VAL A 37 -1.75 13.84 -21.74
N SER A 38 -0.46 14.11 -21.52
CA SER A 38 0.43 14.64 -22.55
C SER A 38 1.15 13.55 -23.36
N GLU A 39 1.39 12.39 -22.75
CA GLU A 39 2.16 11.30 -23.36
C GLU A 39 1.35 10.02 -23.58
N ASN A 40 0.10 9.95 -23.11
CA ASN A 40 -0.72 8.73 -23.14
C ASN A 40 -0.01 7.53 -22.48
N LYS A 41 0.58 7.79 -21.30
CA LYS A 41 1.28 6.80 -20.48
C LYS A 41 0.74 6.74 -19.07
N LEU A 42 0.66 5.53 -18.53
CA LEU A 42 0.41 5.29 -17.11
C LEU A 42 1.74 5.14 -16.38
N THR A 43 1.72 5.31 -15.05
CA THR A 43 2.92 5.20 -14.22
C THR A 43 2.64 4.34 -13.00
N LEU A 44 3.49 3.32 -12.77
CA LEU A 44 3.61 2.63 -11.48
C LEU A 44 4.77 3.22 -10.69
N ARG A 45 4.62 3.38 -9.38
CA ARG A 45 5.67 3.88 -8.49
C ARG A 45 5.97 2.87 -7.39
N PHE A 46 7.26 2.63 -7.16
CA PHE A 46 7.74 1.62 -6.22
C PHE A 46 8.62 2.25 -5.16
N PHE A 47 8.27 2.00 -3.89
CA PHE A 47 8.93 2.61 -2.74
C PHE A 47 9.50 1.56 -1.81
N ASN A 48 10.59 1.89 -1.12
CA ASN A 48 11.09 1.09 -0.03
C ASN A 48 10.12 1.18 1.15
N ALA A 49 9.58 0.04 1.59
CA ALA A 49 8.58 -0.01 2.67
C ALA A 49 9.08 0.59 4.00
N ILE A 50 10.40 0.63 4.24
CA ILE A 50 10.97 1.09 5.52
C ILE A 50 11.25 2.59 5.55
N ASN A 51 11.61 3.19 4.41
CA ASN A 51 12.05 4.60 4.40
C ASN A 51 11.35 5.47 3.35
N GLY A 52 10.45 4.90 2.55
CA GLY A 52 9.66 5.62 1.56
C GLY A 52 10.41 6.14 0.34
N LYS A 53 11.71 5.87 0.21
CA LYS A 53 12.47 6.27 -0.98
C LYS A 53 12.05 5.46 -2.18
N GLY A 54 12.00 6.10 -3.35
CA GLY A 54 11.83 5.43 -4.63
C GLY A 54 12.88 4.33 -4.82
N ILE A 55 12.49 3.22 -5.46
CA ILE A 55 13.40 2.12 -5.77
C ILE A 55 13.84 2.24 -7.22
N PRO A 56 15.07 2.71 -7.50
CA PRO A 56 15.55 2.88 -8.86
C PRO A 56 16.07 1.59 -9.47
N ASN A 57 16.11 1.55 -10.81
CA ASN A 57 16.66 0.45 -11.60
C ASN A 57 16.02 -0.92 -11.30
N ALA A 58 14.78 -0.93 -10.83
CA ALA A 58 13.99 -2.15 -10.71
C ALA A 58 13.45 -2.54 -12.09
N ASN A 59 13.49 -3.84 -12.40
CA ASN A 59 12.80 -4.38 -13.56
C ASN A 59 11.33 -4.63 -13.19
N VAL A 60 10.43 -4.10 -14.02
CA VAL A 60 8.98 -4.20 -13.87
C VAL A 60 8.43 -4.79 -15.14
N ASN A 61 8.08 -6.07 -15.10
CA ASN A 61 7.39 -6.73 -16.19
C ASN A 61 5.89 -6.61 -15.97
N ILE A 62 5.15 -6.09 -16.95
CA ILE A 62 3.70 -6.03 -16.94
C ILE A 62 3.21 -6.96 -18.05
N GLU A 63 2.46 -7.98 -17.67
CA GLU A 63 1.96 -9.01 -18.58
C GLU A 63 1.28 -8.39 -19.80
N LYS A 64 1.62 -8.87 -21.01
CA LYS A 64 1.12 -8.39 -22.31
C LYS A 64 1.45 -6.93 -22.68
N ILE A 65 2.05 -6.15 -21.77
CA ILE A 65 2.43 -4.76 -22.04
C ILE A 65 3.94 -4.65 -22.31
N GLY A 66 4.79 -5.23 -21.44
CA GLY A 66 6.23 -5.28 -21.66
C GLY A 66 7.09 -5.13 -20.40
N ASP A 67 8.38 -4.88 -20.61
CA ASP A 67 9.37 -4.70 -19.57
C ASP A 67 9.77 -3.23 -19.43
N PHE A 68 9.73 -2.74 -18.20
CA PHE A 68 10.06 -1.37 -17.84
C PHE A 68 11.13 -1.34 -16.75
N THR A 69 11.80 -0.20 -16.63
CA THR A 69 12.77 0.05 -15.57
C THR A 69 12.35 1.27 -14.79
N THR A 70 12.42 1.21 -13.46
CA THR A 70 12.11 2.36 -12.62
C THR A 70 13.21 3.43 -12.68
N ASP A 71 12.81 4.69 -12.72
CA ASP A 71 13.70 5.84 -12.62
C ASP A 71 14.19 6.09 -11.18
N ASP A 72 14.94 7.18 -10.98
CA ASP A 72 15.51 7.56 -9.67
C ASP A 72 14.46 7.80 -8.57
N GLU A 73 13.22 8.11 -8.96
CA GLU A 73 12.09 8.32 -8.07
C GLU A 73 11.25 7.04 -7.87
N GLY A 74 11.67 5.92 -8.47
CA GLY A 74 10.99 4.65 -8.40
C GLY A 74 9.81 4.52 -9.37
N ALA A 75 9.68 5.41 -10.36
CA ALA A 75 8.58 5.42 -11.31
C ALA A 75 8.91 4.61 -12.58
N ALA A 76 7.99 3.74 -12.98
CA ALA A 76 8.00 3.03 -14.25
C ALA A 76 6.79 3.48 -15.09
N SER A 77 7.05 4.21 -16.17
CA SER A 77 6.00 4.67 -17.10
C SER A 77 5.85 3.71 -18.29
N PHE A 78 4.61 3.40 -18.66
CA PHE A 78 4.26 2.41 -19.68
C PHE A 78 3.08 2.91 -20.53
N PRO A 79 2.92 2.45 -21.77
CA PRO A 79 1.79 2.86 -22.61
C PRO A 79 0.46 2.39 -22.00
N VAL A 80 -0.59 3.21 -22.14
CA VAL A 80 -1.96 2.79 -21.80
C VAL A 80 -2.32 1.57 -22.67
N PRO A 81 -2.72 0.41 -22.08
CA PRO A 81 -3.10 -0.76 -22.86
C PRO A 81 -4.41 -0.53 -23.62
N GLU A 82 -4.64 -1.30 -24.69
CA GLU A 82 -5.87 -1.19 -25.48
C GLU A 82 -7.11 -1.73 -24.76
N GLU A 83 -6.92 -2.72 -23.89
CA GLU A 83 -7.99 -3.39 -23.16
C GLU A 83 -7.98 -2.98 -21.69
N ASP A 84 -9.17 -2.69 -21.16
CA ASP A 84 -9.36 -2.62 -19.71
C ASP A 84 -9.24 -4.04 -19.13
N GLY A 85 -8.70 -4.15 -17.92
CA GLY A 85 -8.58 -5.43 -17.25
C GLY A 85 -7.59 -5.48 -16.12
N VAL A 86 -7.37 -6.71 -15.65
CA VAL A 86 -6.42 -7.04 -14.60
C VAL A 86 -5.13 -7.57 -15.24
N TYR A 87 -4.01 -6.98 -14.89
CA TYR A 87 -2.69 -7.30 -15.43
C TYR A 87 -1.77 -7.80 -14.32
N ASN A 88 -1.05 -8.89 -14.58
CA ASN A 88 -0.01 -9.37 -13.68
C ASN A 88 1.24 -8.49 -13.81
N VAL A 89 1.80 -8.09 -12.67
CA VAL A 89 3.03 -7.32 -12.58
C VAL A 89 4.06 -8.13 -11.80
N SER A 90 5.25 -8.28 -12.39
CA SER A 90 6.42 -8.86 -11.73
C SER A 90 7.45 -7.77 -11.47
N PHE A 91 7.71 -7.48 -10.19
CA PHE A 91 8.73 -6.54 -9.75
C PHE A 91 10.00 -7.26 -9.30
N ARG A 92 11.15 -6.85 -9.82
CA ARG A 92 12.47 -7.42 -9.47
C ARG A 92 13.49 -6.29 -9.25
N ALA A 93 14.10 -6.25 -8.08
CA ALA A 93 15.17 -5.31 -7.75
C ALA A 93 16.18 -5.93 -6.79
N ALA A 94 17.47 -5.63 -6.97
CA ALA A 94 18.50 -6.08 -6.04
C ALA A 94 18.24 -5.52 -4.64
N LYS A 95 18.45 -6.34 -3.59
CA LYS A 95 18.22 -6.01 -2.17
C LYS A 95 16.74 -5.88 -1.75
N TYR A 96 15.79 -6.16 -2.64
CA TYR A 96 14.35 -6.19 -2.33
C TYR A 96 13.78 -7.58 -2.54
N ILE A 97 12.64 -7.85 -1.90
CA ILE A 97 11.89 -9.09 -2.11
C ILE A 97 11.15 -8.98 -3.46
N SER A 98 11.41 -9.94 -4.36
CA SER A 98 10.66 -10.10 -5.60
C SER A 98 9.17 -10.19 -5.30
N SER A 99 8.38 -9.38 -5.99
CA SER A 99 6.96 -9.22 -5.71
C SER A 99 6.16 -9.39 -6.98
N ASP A 100 5.18 -10.29 -6.94
CA ASP A 100 4.23 -10.54 -8.02
C ASP A 100 2.83 -10.19 -7.52
N PHE A 101 2.12 -9.33 -8.24
CA PHE A 101 0.80 -8.84 -7.87
C PHE A 101 0.01 -8.42 -9.10
N THR A 102 -1.25 -8.03 -8.91
CA THR A 102 -2.11 -7.56 -9.99
C THR A 102 -2.36 -6.06 -9.90
N ILE A 103 -2.50 -5.43 -11.07
CA ILE A 103 -3.00 -4.06 -11.21
C ILE A 103 -4.30 -4.09 -12.00
N GLU A 104 -5.18 -3.13 -11.72
CA GLU A 104 -6.43 -2.95 -12.46
C GLU A 104 -6.37 -1.65 -13.25
N ILE A 105 -6.57 -1.77 -14.56
CA ILE A 105 -6.63 -0.67 -15.51
C ILE A 105 -8.05 -0.63 -16.06
N MET A 106 -8.70 0.53 -15.92
CA MET A 106 -10.07 0.76 -16.40
C MET A 106 -10.20 2.16 -16.97
N ALA A 107 -10.93 2.30 -18.07
CA ALA A 107 -11.17 3.57 -18.75
C ALA A 107 -9.88 4.36 -19.06
N GLY A 108 -8.79 3.65 -19.34
CA GLY A 108 -7.49 4.25 -19.65
C GLY A 108 -6.74 4.83 -18.44
N THR A 109 -7.16 4.54 -17.21
CA THR A 109 -6.46 4.93 -15.98
C THR A 109 -6.23 3.71 -15.07
N ILE A 110 -5.33 3.86 -14.09
CA ILE A 110 -5.00 2.80 -13.13
C ILE A 110 -5.67 3.07 -11.79
N PHE A 111 -6.26 2.03 -11.21
CA PHE A 111 -6.98 2.16 -9.94
C PHE A 111 -6.06 2.53 -8.76
N PHE A 112 -4.88 1.89 -8.68
CA PHE A 112 -3.88 2.12 -7.64
C PHE A 112 -2.48 1.95 -8.24
N ASN A 113 -1.57 2.90 -8.00
CA ASN A 113 -0.30 2.95 -8.72
C ASN A 113 0.95 3.06 -7.85
N ARG A 114 0.83 3.08 -6.52
CA ARG A 114 1.96 3.21 -5.58
C ARG A 114 2.12 1.91 -4.79
N TYR A 115 3.31 1.33 -4.82
CA TYR A 115 3.56 0.03 -4.20
C TYR A 115 4.80 0.08 -3.32
N SER A 116 4.62 -0.10 -2.01
CA SER A 116 5.74 -0.27 -1.10
C SER A 116 6.24 -1.72 -1.11
N ILE A 117 7.55 -1.89 -1.32
CA ILE A 117 8.23 -3.19 -1.43
C ILE A 117 9.20 -3.35 -0.28
N SER A 118 9.15 -4.52 0.35
CA SER A 118 10.07 -4.88 1.43
C SER A 118 11.50 -5.03 0.88
N PRO A 119 12.50 -4.37 1.50
CA PRO A 119 13.89 -4.82 1.41
C PRO A 119 14.01 -6.30 1.80
N GLN A 120 15.13 -6.93 1.47
CA GLN A 120 15.46 -8.27 1.97
C GLN A 120 15.24 -8.34 3.49
N LEU A 121 14.67 -9.46 3.91
CA LEU A 121 14.17 -9.69 5.25
C LEU A 121 14.77 -11.01 5.75
N ASP A 122 15.16 -11.08 7.03
CA ASP A 122 15.57 -12.34 7.66
C ASP A 122 14.43 -13.36 7.53
N ILE A 123 14.76 -14.62 7.25
CA ILE A 123 13.79 -15.67 6.98
C ILE A 123 12.82 -15.93 8.14
N ARG A 124 13.20 -15.57 9.38
CA ARG A 124 12.35 -15.71 10.58
C ARG A 124 11.44 -14.50 10.81
N HIS A 125 11.74 -13.38 10.15
CA HIS A 125 10.97 -12.16 10.32
C HIS A 125 9.75 -12.17 9.41
N LEU A 126 8.69 -11.52 9.89
CA LEU A 126 7.49 -11.16 9.15
C LEU A 126 7.48 -9.64 8.97
N ARG A 127 7.12 -9.15 7.79
CA ARG A 127 6.84 -7.74 7.56
C ARG A 127 5.47 -7.57 6.94
N VAL A 128 4.66 -6.71 7.54
CA VAL A 128 3.34 -6.35 7.05
C VAL A 128 3.37 -4.90 6.61
N VAL A 129 2.95 -4.65 5.37
CA VAL A 129 2.93 -3.32 4.76
C VAL A 129 1.52 -3.04 4.30
N VAL A 130 0.93 -1.92 4.71
CA VAL A 130 -0.31 -1.41 4.15
C VAL A 130 -0.01 -0.16 3.34
N ASP A 131 -0.42 -0.15 2.07
CA ASP A 131 -0.49 1.05 1.25
C ASP A 131 -1.96 1.44 1.07
N TRP A 132 -2.29 2.73 1.06
CA TRP A 132 -3.63 3.25 0.76
C TRP A 132 -3.55 4.54 -0.07
N ASP A 133 -4.69 4.98 -0.61
CA ASP A 133 -4.78 6.21 -1.41
C ASP A 133 -4.89 7.46 -0.51
N GLU A 134 -5.20 8.63 -1.07
CA GLU A 134 -5.31 9.90 -0.34
C GLU A 134 -6.28 9.87 0.85
N GLU A 135 -7.38 9.14 0.69
CA GLU A 135 -8.53 9.13 1.58
C GLU A 135 -8.85 7.70 2.03
N PRO A 136 -9.10 7.43 3.32
CA PRO A 136 -9.05 8.37 4.43
C PRO A 136 -7.61 8.83 4.71
N ARG A 137 -7.49 10.02 5.31
CA ARG A 137 -6.18 10.63 5.58
C ARG A 137 -5.33 9.75 6.48
N ASP A 138 -5.92 9.14 7.49
CA ASP A 138 -5.15 8.43 8.51
C ASP A 138 -5.69 7.01 8.67
N ILE A 139 -4.84 6.04 8.32
CA ILE A 139 -5.07 4.61 8.49
C ILE A 139 -3.97 4.06 9.38
N ASP A 140 -4.34 3.69 10.61
CA ASP A 140 -3.44 3.06 11.55
C ASP A 140 -3.36 1.54 11.31
N ALA A 141 -2.16 0.99 11.29
CA ALA A 141 -1.89 -0.44 11.32
C ALA A 141 -1.77 -0.95 12.76
N HIS A 142 -2.47 -2.05 13.04
CA HIS A 142 -2.49 -2.67 14.35
C HIS A 142 -2.04 -4.13 14.25
N PHE A 143 -1.08 -4.52 15.08
CA PHE A 143 -0.65 -5.90 15.21
C PHE A 143 -0.68 -6.34 16.68
N ILE A 144 -1.56 -7.28 17.00
CA ILE A 144 -1.79 -7.75 18.37
C ILE A 144 -1.27 -9.18 18.51
N LYS A 145 -0.47 -9.43 19.55
CA LYS A 145 -0.14 -10.77 20.06
C LYS A 145 -1.04 -11.07 21.25
N THR A 146 -1.79 -12.16 21.21
CA THR A 146 -2.71 -12.54 22.30
C THR A 146 -1.96 -12.69 23.63
N ASN A 147 -2.46 -12.03 24.68
CA ASN A 147 -1.84 -11.94 26.02
C ASN A 147 -0.39 -11.42 26.00
N GLY A 148 -0.01 -10.66 24.97
CA GLY A 148 1.33 -10.13 24.79
C GLY A 148 1.30 -8.63 24.60
N TYR A 149 1.68 -8.21 23.40
CA TYR A 149 1.81 -6.80 23.03
C TYR A 149 0.77 -6.41 21.97
N HIS A 150 0.60 -5.11 21.83
CA HIS A 150 -0.09 -4.47 20.73
C HIS A 150 0.86 -3.42 20.15
N ILE A 151 1.13 -3.53 18.85
CA ILE A 151 1.90 -2.54 18.08
C ILE A 151 0.90 -1.71 17.29
N SER A 152 0.97 -0.40 17.47
CA SER A 152 0.27 0.62 16.68
C SER A 152 1.00 1.95 16.82
N TYR A 153 0.52 2.99 16.14
CA TYR A 153 1.00 4.36 16.35
C TYR A 153 0.97 4.78 17.83
N ARG A 154 -0.12 4.42 18.54
CA ARG A 154 -0.37 4.81 19.94
C ARG A 154 0.37 3.95 20.95
N ASP A 155 0.44 2.65 20.69
CA ASP A 155 1.01 1.67 21.61
C ASP A 155 2.24 1.00 20.98
N MET A 156 3.41 1.39 21.48
CA MET A 156 4.74 0.80 21.24
C MET A 156 5.28 0.89 19.79
N LYS A 157 6.22 1.83 19.55
CA LYS A 157 7.08 1.80 18.35
C LYS A 157 7.99 0.57 18.30
N THR A 158 8.34 0.02 19.45
CA THR A 158 9.07 -1.25 19.60
C THR A 158 8.54 -1.98 20.83
N THR A 159 8.26 -3.27 20.72
CA THR A 159 7.72 -4.07 21.83
C THR A 159 8.75 -4.26 22.94
N ALA A 160 8.31 -4.51 24.18
CA ALA A 160 9.19 -4.67 25.34
C ALA A 160 10.18 -5.85 25.22
N ASP A 161 9.82 -6.89 24.47
CA ASP A 161 10.69 -8.03 24.14
C ASP A 161 11.59 -7.75 22.91
N GLY A 162 11.45 -6.58 22.28
CA GLY A 162 12.20 -6.15 21.10
C GLY A 162 11.85 -6.92 19.82
N VAL A 163 10.78 -7.72 19.83
CA VAL A 163 10.40 -8.63 18.74
C VAL A 163 9.57 -7.91 17.69
N GLY A 164 8.78 -6.90 18.03
CA GLY A 164 7.96 -6.15 17.09
C GLY A 164 8.37 -4.68 16.99
N THR A 165 8.24 -4.10 15.81
CA THR A 165 8.57 -2.69 15.55
C THR A 165 7.64 -2.11 14.50
N LEU A 166 7.13 -0.89 14.73
CA LEU A 166 6.52 -0.06 13.70
C LEU A 166 7.66 0.70 13.00
N ASP A 167 8.08 0.19 11.84
CA ASP A 167 9.27 0.69 11.14
C ASP A 167 8.98 2.02 10.43
N ARG A 168 7.77 2.14 9.88
CA ARG A 168 7.29 3.35 9.20
C ARG A 168 5.84 3.57 9.56
N ASP A 169 5.56 4.82 9.82
CA ASP A 169 4.33 5.37 10.38
C ASP A 169 4.06 6.65 9.61
N ASP A 170 2.94 6.70 8.90
CA ASP A 170 2.57 7.82 8.02
C ASP A 170 1.18 8.31 8.41
N VAL A 171 1.16 9.29 9.31
CA VAL A 171 -0.04 9.83 9.96
C VAL A 171 -0.84 10.81 9.09
N ASP A 172 -0.40 11.07 7.85
CA ASP A 172 -0.94 12.11 6.98
C ASP A 172 -1.06 11.65 5.52
N SER A 173 -2.04 10.82 5.17
CA SER A 173 -2.43 10.36 3.81
C SER A 173 -1.40 9.52 3.05
N TYR A 174 -1.89 8.68 2.13
CA TYR A 174 -1.12 7.92 1.13
C TYR A 174 -0.18 6.81 1.64
N GLY A 175 -0.05 6.65 2.96
CA GLY A 175 0.78 5.62 3.57
C GLY A 175 2.20 5.52 3.00
N PRO A 176 2.83 4.33 3.07
CA PRO A 176 2.44 3.16 3.83
C PRO A 176 2.64 3.29 5.34
N GLU A 177 2.02 2.36 6.06
CA GLU A 177 2.53 1.91 7.35
C GLU A 177 3.19 0.53 7.22
N THR A 178 4.25 0.32 8.00
CA THR A 178 5.04 -0.92 7.95
C THR A 178 5.37 -1.40 9.35
N ILE A 179 4.99 -2.64 9.65
CA ILE A 179 5.31 -3.35 10.89
C ILE A 179 6.24 -4.52 10.56
N THR A 180 7.37 -4.64 11.27
CA THR A 180 8.23 -5.83 11.25
C THR A 180 8.14 -6.57 12.58
N ILE A 181 7.94 -7.88 12.51
CA ILE A 181 7.97 -8.81 13.63
C ILE A 181 9.13 -9.78 13.41
N LYS A 182 10.06 -9.87 14.37
CA LYS A 182 11.28 -10.68 14.26
C LYS A 182 11.04 -12.18 14.43
N GLU A 183 9.99 -12.55 15.15
CA GLU A 183 9.66 -13.96 15.40
C GLU A 183 8.15 -14.13 15.58
N ILE A 184 7.59 -15.08 14.83
CA ILE A 184 6.21 -15.55 14.99
C ILE A 184 6.25 -16.88 15.75
N SER A 185 5.58 -16.92 16.91
CA SER A 185 5.49 -18.13 17.71
C SER A 185 4.30 -18.98 17.29
N ASN A 186 4.53 -20.29 17.12
CA ASN A 186 3.45 -21.25 16.83
C ASN A 186 2.52 -21.53 18.03
N ASN A 187 2.87 -21.05 19.23
CA ASN A 187 2.13 -21.33 20.46
C ASN A 187 1.18 -20.19 20.87
N THR A 188 1.02 -19.18 20.02
CA THR A 188 0.13 -18.04 20.27
C THR A 188 -0.61 -17.64 19.00
N SER A 189 -1.61 -16.78 19.17
CA SER A 189 -2.34 -16.17 18.07
C SER A 189 -1.97 -14.70 17.92
N TYR A 190 -1.98 -14.25 16.68
CA TYR A 190 -1.80 -12.85 16.33
C TYR A 190 -2.95 -12.37 15.46
N GLU A 191 -3.22 -11.08 15.51
CA GLU A 191 -4.21 -10.43 14.67
C GLU A 191 -3.61 -9.17 14.04
N TYR A 192 -3.84 -9.00 12.74
CA TYR A 192 -3.53 -7.78 12.03
C TYR A 192 -4.80 -7.15 11.47
N PHE A 193 -4.99 -5.88 11.78
CA PHE A 193 -6.09 -5.07 11.28
C PHE A 193 -5.62 -3.65 11.01
N ILE A 194 -6.41 -2.92 10.23
CA ILE A 194 -6.23 -1.48 10.05
C ILE A 194 -7.45 -0.71 10.54
N HIS A 195 -7.25 0.51 11.03
CA HIS A 195 -8.29 1.39 11.53
C HIS A 195 -8.26 2.72 10.77
N ASP A 196 -9.39 3.10 10.16
CA ASP A 196 -9.65 4.45 9.64
C ASP A 196 -9.81 5.44 10.80
N TYR A 197 -8.68 5.96 11.27
CA TYR A 197 -8.62 6.87 12.39
C TYR A 197 -9.30 8.21 12.07
N SER A 198 -9.17 8.67 10.83
CA SER A 198 -9.82 9.87 10.32
C SER A 198 -11.33 9.84 10.48
N ASN A 199 -11.95 8.66 10.37
CA ASN A 199 -13.39 8.46 10.47
C ASN A 199 -13.81 7.64 11.69
N GLN A 200 -12.96 7.49 12.72
CA GLN A 200 -13.19 6.61 13.89
C GLN A 200 -14.57 6.81 14.57
N SER A 201 -15.13 8.04 14.56
CA SER A 201 -16.43 8.33 15.16
C SER A 201 -17.63 8.15 14.20
N HIS A 202 -17.40 7.73 12.96
CA HIS A 202 -18.39 7.63 11.89
C HIS A 202 -18.61 6.17 11.48
N TYR A 203 -19.28 5.41 12.36
CA TYR A 203 -19.52 3.96 12.21
C TYR A 203 -20.30 3.51 10.97
N SER A 204 -20.89 4.44 10.22
CA SER A 204 -21.58 4.19 8.96
C SER A 204 -20.77 4.60 7.72
N SER A 205 -19.53 5.06 7.92
CA SER A 205 -18.61 5.49 6.88
C SER A 205 -18.25 4.34 5.94
N THR A 206 -18.14 4.65 4.65
CA THR A 206 -17.59 3.76 3.62
C THR A 206 -16.19 4.19 3.19
N LYS A 207 -15.59 5.19 3.86
CA LYS A 207 -14.29 5.76 3.47
C LYS A 207 -13.18 4.73 3.53
N LEU A 208 -13.13 3.93 4.60
CA LEU A 208 -12.20 2.81 4.70
C LEU A 208 -12.31 1.86 3.49
N SER A 209 -13.51 1.42 3.10
CA SER A 209 -13.65 0.52 1.93
C SER A 209 -13.34 1.18 0.58
N GLN A 210 -13.29 2.52 0.53
CA GLN A 210 -12.92 3.32 -0.64
C GLN A 210 -11.42 3.67 -0.67
N SER A 211 -10.68 3.33 0.39
CA SER A 211 -9.26 3.68 0.56
C SER A 211 -8.29 3.01 -0.41
N LYS A 212 -8.76 1.97 -1.10
CA LYS A 212 -7.92 1.08 -1.91
C LYS A 212 -6.80 0.41 -1.11
N ALA A 213 -6.95 0.32 0.21
CA ALA A 213 -5.96 -0.27 1.09
C ALA A 213 -5.56 -1.67 0.61
N THR A 214 -4.25 -1.85 0.44
CA THR A 214 -3.63 -3.10 0.01
C THR A 214 -2.61 -3.51 1.05
N VAL A 215 -2.83 -4.65 1.69
CA VAL A 215 -1.95 -5.22 2.71
C VAL A 215 -1.10 -6.31 2.08
N LYS A 216 0.22 -6.15 2.15
CA LYS A 216 1.21 -7.13 1.71
C LYS A 216 1.91 -7.74 2.92
N VAL A 217 2.01 -9.07 2.92
CA VAL A 217 2.72 -9.82 3.96
C VAL A 217 3.95 -10.46 3.35
N PHE A 218 5.12 -10.09 3.87
CA PHE A 218 6.42 -10.63 3.48
C PHE A 218 6.98 -11.49 4.60
N GLY A 219 7.55 -12.64 4.25
CA GLY A 219 8.17 -13.58 5.19
C GLY A 219 8.87 -14.69 4.41
N GLU A 220 9.77 -15.43 5.06
CA GLU A 220 10.53 -16.51 4.40
C GLU A 220 11.29 -16.05 3.13
N GLY A 221 11.64 -14.76 3.04
CA GLY A 221 12.29 -14.17 1.87
C GLY A 221 11.40 -13.97 0.63
N LYS A 222 10.07 -14.11 0.75
CA LYS A 222 9.09 -13.97 -0.35
C LYS A 222 7.89 -13.10 0.05
N LEU A 223 7.12 -12.66 -0.95
CA LEU A 223 5.78 -12.13 -0.75
C LEU A 223 4.83 -13.31 -0.50
N LEU A 224 4.27 -13.40 0.70
CA LEU A 224 3.38 -14.49 1.12
C LEU A 224 1.95 -14.26 0.68
N ASN A 225 1.43 -13.06 0.93
CA ASN A 225 0.03 -12.72 0.70
C ASN A 225 -0.12 -11.26 0.26
N VAL A 226 -1.15 -11.02 -0.56
CA VAL A 226 -1.66 -9.69 -0.90
C VAL A 226 -3.15 -9.70 -0.58
N PHE A 227 -3.60 -8.81 0.29
CA PHE A 227 -4.99 -8.63 0.64
C PHE A 227 -5.44 -7.25 0.14
N GLN A 228 -6.52 -7.23 -0.63
CA GLN A 228 -7.19 -6.00 -1.03
C GLN A 228 -8.42 -5.78 -0.16
N ILE A 229 -8.64 -4.52 0.22
CA ILE A 229 -9.78 -4.16 1.04
C ILE A 229 -11.11 -4.48 0.35
N PRO A 230 -12.09 -5.08 1.06
CA PRO A 230 -13.43 -5.29 0.49
C PRO A 230 -14.12 -3.95 0.20
N LEU A 231 -14.58 -3.77 -1.03
CA LEU A 231 -15.27 -2.56 -1.47
C LEU A 231 -16.72 -2.49 -0.94
N ASN A 232 -17.27 -1.27 -0.89
CA ASN A 232 -18.68 -0.99 -0.59
C ASN A 232 -19.18 -1.48 0.77
N GLN A 233 -18.28 -1.61 1.76
CA GLN A 233 -18.65 -1.96 3.13
C GLN A 233 -18.62 -0.74 4.04
N LYS A 234 -19.47 -0.78 5.08
CA LYS A 234 -19.50 0.23 6.14
C LYS A 234 -18.69 -0.26 7.33
N GLY A 235 -17.91 0.64 7.90
CA GLY A 235 -17.14 0.40 9.12
C GLY A 235 -15.82 1.16 9.11
N THR A 236 -15.19 1.23 10.27
CA THR A 236 -13.93 1.95 10.49
C THR A 236 -12.75 1.00 10.73
N VAL A 237 -12.99 -0.30 10.91
CA VAL A 237 -11.93 -1.28 11.15
C VAL A 237 -11.99 -2.38 10.10
N TRP A 238 -10.85 -2.72 9.48
CA TRP A 238 -10.72 -3.88 8.61
C TRP A 238 -9.81 -4.93 9.25
N HIS A 239 -10.41 -6.02 9.71
CA HIS A 239 -9.71 -7.22 10.16
C HIS A 239 -9.21 -8.00 8.94
N VAL A 240 -7.90 -7.98 8.72
CA VAL A 240 -7.29 -8.49 7.48
C VAL A 240 -7.03 -9.99 7.62
N PHE A 241 -6.20 -10.36 8.60
CA PHE A 241 -5.79 -11.73 8.83
C PHE A 241 -5.45 -11.97 10.30
N LYS A 242 -5.42 -13.26 10.66
CA LYS A 242 -4.84 -13.77 11.90
C LYS A 242 -3.64 -14.65 11.59
N ILE A 243 -2.79 -14.85 12.58
CA ILE A 243 -1.79 -15.90 12.54
C ILE A 243 -2.12 -16.88 13.64
N GLU A 244 -2.40 -18.13 13.26
CA GLU A 244 -2.72 -19.21 14.18
C GLU A 244 -1.78 -20.38 13.89
N GLN A 245 -1.11 -20.88 14.92
CA GLN A 245 -0.13 -21.97 14.78
C GLN A 245 0.95 -21.69 13.72
N GLY A 246 1.34 -20.42 13.58
CA GLY A 246 2.31 -19.95 12.58
C GLY A 246 1.76 -19.77 11.16
N ALA A 247 0.49 -20.12 10.90
CA ALA A 247 -0.13 -19.98 9.59
C ALA A 247 -0.97 -18.70 9.50
N ILE A 248 -0.87 -17.99 8.37
CA ILE A 248 -1.72 -16.85 8.06
C ILE A 248 -3.12 -17.35 7.68
N VAL A 249 -4.13 -16.95 8.45
CA VAL A 249 -5.55 -17.25 8.24
C VAL A 249 -6.27 -15.96 7.87
N GLU A 250 -6.84 -15.93 6.68
CA GLU A 250 -7.59 -14.78 6.17
C GLU A 250 -8.87 -14.51 6.98
N VAL A 251 -9.17 -13.23 7.26
CA VAL A 251 -10.40 -12.80 7.93
C VAL A 251 -11.28 -11.95 6.99
N LYS A 252 -10.69 -10.94 6.32
CA LYS A 252 -11.35 -10.01 5.38
C LYS A 252 -12.72 -9.47 5.85
N LYS A 253 -12.80 -8.97 7.08
CA LYS A 253 -14.04 -8.45 7.65
C LYS A 253 -13.93 -6.98 8.01
N ILE A 254 -14.88 -6.16 7.58
CA ILE A 254 -15.02 -4.77 8.02
C ILE A 254 -16.06 -4.70 9.16
N SER A 255 -15.74 -3.93 10.19
CA SER A 255 -16.59 -3.65 11.35
C SER A 255 -16.30 -2.25 11.92
N ASN A 256 -16.95 -1.93 13.04
CA ASN A 256 -16.59 -0.78 13.87
C ASN A 256 -15.75 -1.26 15.05
N GLU A 257 -15.00 -0.33 15.64
CA GLU A 257 -14.32 -0.54 16.92
C GLU A 257 -15.31 -0.82 18.07
#